data_AF-A0AAJ3GSU5-F1
#
_entry.id   AF-A0AAJ3GSU5-F1
#
_cell.length_a   1.000
_cell.length_b   1.000
_cell.length_c   1.000
_cell.angle_alpha   90.00
_cell.angle_beta   90.00
_cell.angle_gamma   90.00
#
_symmetry.space_group_name_H-M   'P 1'
#
loop_
_entity.id
_entity.type
_entity.pdbx_description
1 polymer ?
#
loop_
_entity_poly.entity_id
_entity_poly.type
_entity_poly.pdbx_seq_one_letter_code
_entity_poly.pdbx_strand_id
1 'polypeptide(L)'
;MKNLLLILLSTLILGGCVSQPLTPEHRAQVKTVKVLPVKWQKNMVYMGREQAWGAALGAGLGAGVGMASGAGKLGTAALSGAGFAGGMKVGQLAEMSTPAAILTVMDAENIDLGVLLKQGFIDALGKTSSLKVVGDDEPADAQIELTVGEWGFRLTQGFSSVVYPTLTVVARMDRGDEMLWRTVETVTPFNGQNVYGYTPLTYRTDPEALRRALTGITQITSGYLVKELK
;
A
#
# COMPACT_ATOMS: atom_id res chain seq x y z
N MET A 1 -7.36 41.25 -24.51
CA MET A 1 -7.20 39.77 -24.55
C MET A 1 -6.27 39.20 -23.47
N LYS A 2 -5.76 40.01 -22.51
CA LYS A 2 -4.87 39.52 -21.44
C LYS A 2 -5.62 39.01 -20.20
N ASN A 3 -6.86 39.48 -19.98
CA ASN A 3 -7.67 39.13 -18.81
C ASN A 3 -8.53 37.88 -19.02
N LEU A 4 -8.76 37.44 -20.26
CA LEU A 4 -9.51 36.19 -20.54
C LEU A 4 -8.66 34.94 -20.30
N LEU A 5 -7.35 35.01 -20.57
CA LEU A 5 -6.42 33.90 -20.37
C LEU A 5 -6.21 33.59 -18.87
N LEU A 6 -6.27 34.61 -18.01
CA LEU A 6 -6.18 34.47 -16.56
C LEU A 6 -7.42 33.80 -15.95
N ILE A 7 -8.61 34.07 -16.50
CA ILE A 7 -9.86 33.47 -16.01
C ILE A 7 -9.95 31.98 -16.42
N LEU A 8 -9.49 31.63 -17.63
CA LEU A 8 -9.46 30.23 -18.08
C LEU A 8 -8.41 29.36 -17.36
N LEU A 9 -7.31 29.95 -16.86
CA LEU A 9 -6.30 29.23 -16.08
C LEU A 9 -6.70 29.06 -14.61
N SER A 10 -7.60 29.91 -14.10
CA SER A 10 -8.08 29.87 -12.71
C SER A 10 -9.13 28.78 -12.47
N THR A 11 -9.88 28.38 -13.49
CA THR A 11 -10.89 27.31 -13.40
C THR A 11 -10.30 25.90 -13.56
N LEU A 12 -9.05 25.77 -14.03
CA LEU A 12 -8.43 24.48 -14.32
C LEU A 12 -7.74 23.81 -13.12
N ILE A 13 -7.64 24.48 -11.96
CA ILE A 13 -6.79 24.02 -10.84
C ILE A 13 -7.59 23.63 -9.58
N LEU A 14 -8.93 23.79 -9.59
CA LEU A 14 -9.78 23.46 -8.44
C LEU A 14 -10.36 22.03 -8.44
N GLY A 15 -9.99 21.18 -9.41
CA GLY A 15 -10.43 19.76 -9.47
C GLY A 15 -9.68 18.80 -8.52
N GLY A 16 -8.67 19.30 -7.80
CA GLY A 16 -7.85 18.52 -6.88
C GLY A 16 -8.50 18.41 -5.50
N CYS A 17 -8.83 17.17 -5.08
CA CYS A 17 -9.33 16.79 -3.75
C CYS A 17 -10.77 17.15 -3.38
N VAL A 18 -11.70 17.25 -4.33
CA VAL A 18 -13.14 17.22 -3.97
C VAL A 18 -13.60 15.76 -3.85
N SER A 19 -13.96 15.36 -2.62
CA SER A 19 -14.79 14.18 -2.39
C SER A 19 -16.22 14.48 -2.81
N GLN A 20 -16.90 13.48 -3.39
CA GLN A 20 -18.30 13.54 -3.76
C GLN A 20 -19.04 12.41 -3.04
N PRO A 21 -19.94 12.73 -2.09
CA PRO A 21 -20.70 11.70 -1.38
C PRO A 21 -21.69 11.02 -2.33
N LEU A 22 -22.04 9.77 -2.02
CA LEU A 22 -23.07 9.04 -2.75
C LEU A 22 -24.46 9.56 -2.33
N THR A 23 -25.21 10.14 -3.27
CA THR A 23 -26.56 10.65 -2.98
C THR A 23 -27.55 9.53 -2.69
N PRO A 24 -28.63 9.79 -1.93
CA PRO A 24 -29.69 8.80 -1.69
C PRO A 24 -30.32 8.26 -2.98
N GLU A 25 -30.48 9.12 -3.99
CA GLU A 25 -31.03 8.76 -5.30
C GLU A 25 -30.10 7.79 -6.04
N HIS A 26 -28.79 8.07 -6.06
CA HIS A 26 -27.81 7.17 -6.68
C HIS A 26 -27.73 5.84 -5.93
N ARG A 27 -27.77 5.87 -4.59
CA ARG A 27 -27.79 4.67 -3.73
C ARG A 27 -29.02 3.79 -3.97
N ALA A 28 -30.17 4.38 -4.27
CA ALA A 28 -31.38 3.60 -4.60
C ALA A 28 -31.21 2.82 -5.91
N GLN A 29 -30.43 3.36 -6.86
CA GLN A 29 -30.29 2.86 -8.23
C GLN A 29 -29.10 1.91 -8.44
N VAL A 30 -28.08 1.93 -7.57
CA VAL A 30 -26.95 0.99 -7.63
C VAL A 30 -27.16 -0.16 -6.64
N LYS A 31 -27.22 -1.40 -7.13
CA LYS A 31 -27.25 -2.62 -6.30
C LYS A 31 -26.04 -3.50 -6.51
N THR A 32 -25.50 -3.48 -7.72
CA THR A 32 -24.34 -4.26 -8.13
C THR A 32 -23.21 -3.35 -8.55
N VAL A 33 -21.99 -3.69 -8.14
CA VAL A 33 -20.78 -2.96 -8.52
C VAL A 33 -19.70 -3.92 -9.01
N LYS A 34 -18.96 -3.48 -10.02
CA LYS A 34 -17.73 -4.12 -10.46
C LYS A 34 -16.53 -3.37 -9.90
N VAL A 35 -15.61 -4.04 -9.23
CA VAL A 35 -14.37 -3.42 -8.75
C VAL A 35 -13.27 -3.67 -9.77
N LEU A 36 -12.83 -2.60 -10.45
CA LEU A 36 -11.83 -2.68 -11.51
C LEU A 36 -10.43 -2.99 -10.93
N PRO A 37 -9.48 -3.46 -11.77
CA PRO A 37 -8.07 -3.55 -11.37
C PRO A 37 -7.56 -2.20 -10.87
N VAL A 38 -6.80 -2.23 -9.77
CA VAL A 38 -6.26 -1.02 -9.14
C VAL A 38 -5.23 -0.36 -10.06
N LYS A 39 -5.35 0.94 -10.26
CA LYS A 39 -4.33 1.75 -10.92
C LYS A 39 -3.26 2.14 -9.91
N TRP A 40 -2.03 1.66 -10.09
CA TRP A 40 -0.91 2.01 -9.22
C TRP A 40 0.42 1.92 -9.96
N GLN A 41 1.45 2.53 -9.38
CA GLN A 41 2.82 2.55 -9.91
C GLN A 41 3.81 2.11 -8.83
N LYS A 42 4.94 1.53 -9.23
CA LYS A 42 5.97 1.03 -8.29
C LYS A 42 6.86 2.12 -7.66
N ASN A 43 6.56 3.40 -7.88
CA ASN A 43 7.32 4.54 -7.35
C ASN A 43 7.05 4.72 -5.83
N MET A 44 7.75 3.93 -5.02
CA MET A 44 7.62 3.94 -3.58
C MET A 44 8.31 5.16 -2.94
N VAL A 45 7.60 5.86 -2.05
CA VAL A 45 8.17 6.92 -1.21
C VAL A 45 8.78 6.30 0.06
N TYR A 46 10.03 6.64 0.37
CA TYR A 46 10.68 6.16 1.59
C TYR A 46 11.23 7.33 2.41
N MET A 47 10.75 7.43 3.65
CA MET A 47 11.20 8.40 4.65
C MET A 47 11.62 7.64 5.92
N GLY A 48 12.67 6.83 5.78
CA GLY A 48 13.32 6.12 6.88
C GLY A 48 14.80 6.42 6.95
N ARG A 49 15.44 6.08 8.06
CA ARG A 49 16.90 6.13 8.16
C ARG A 49 17.47 4.93 7.39
N GLU A 50 18.34 5.19 6.42
CA GLU A 50 19.20 4.14 5.88
C GLU A 50 20.20 3.75 6.97
N GLN A 51 20.25 2.46 7.33
CA GLN A 51 21.17 1.93 8.34
C GLN A 51 22.31 1.18 7.65
N ALA A 52 23.50 1.09 8.27
CA ALA A 52 24.60 0.31 7.69
C ALA A 52 24.35 -1.20 7.89
N TRP A 53 23.65 -1.82 6.95
CA TRP A 53 23.23 -3.22 6.99
C TRP A 53 24.36 -4.22 6.92
N GLY A 54 25.43 -3.89 6.20
CA GLY A 54 26.59 -4.77 6.00
C GLY A 54 27.23 -5.19 7.33
N ALA A 55 27.22 -4.30 8.33
CA ALA A 55 27.72 -4.61 9.67
C ALA A 55 26.71 -5.40 10.51
N ALA A 56 25.39 -5.16 10.39
CA ALA A 56 24.37 -5.92 11.12
C ALA A 56 24.26 -7.37 10.64
N LEU A 57 24.34 -7.57 9.32
CA LEU A 57 24.37 -8.89 8.69
C LEU A 57 25.74 -9.54 8.87
N GLY A 58 26.82 -8.76 8.75
CA GLY A 58 28.20 -9.20 8.96
C GLY A 58 28.53 -9.58 10.42
N ALA A 59 27.96 -8.91 11.41
CA ALA A 59 28.11 -9.29 12.82
C ALA A 59 27.36 -10.59 13.16
N GLY A 60 26.25 -10.86 12.47
CA GLY A 60 25.57 -12.17 12.52
C GLY A 60 26.31 -13.30 11.79
N LEU A 61 27.32 -12.97 10.97
CA LEU A 61 28.09 -13.91 10.14
C LEU A 61 29.57 -14.03 10.54
N GLY A 62 30.14 -13.04 11.23
CA GLY A 62 31.60 -12.88 11.42
C GLY A 62 32.09 -12.91 12.86
N ALA A 63 31.22 -12.88 13.86
CA ALA A 63 31.60 -13.12 15.25
C ALA A 63 31.39 -14.61 15.56
N GLY A 64 32.44 -15.40 15.37
CA GLY A 64 32.53 -16.67 16.07
C GLY A 64 32.43 -16.44 17.59
N VAL A 65 31.76 -17.37 18.26
CA VAL A 65 31.60 -17.52 19.73
C VAL A 65 30.31 -16.91 20.34
N GLY A 66 29.34 -17.79 20.60
CA GLY A 66 28.68 -17.86 21.91
C GLY A 66 27.29 -17.23 22.07
N MET A 67 26.27 -18.10 22.13
CA MET A 67 25.02 -17.93 22.90
C MET A 67 24.24 -16.60 22.77
N ALA A 68 23.28 -16.53 21.84
CA ALA A 68 22.01 -15.83 22.09
C ALA A 68 20.92 -16.33 21.13
N SER A 69 19.80 -16.74 21.71
CA SER A 69 18.62 -17.37 21.11
C SER A 69 17.88 -16.48 20.09
N GLY A 70 18.40 -16.40 18.86
CA GLY A 70 17.72 -15.75 17.72
C GLY A 70 18.39 -15.93 16.36
N ALA A 71 19.67 -16.35 16.33
CA ALA A 71 20.51 -16.42 15.14
C ALA A 71 20.21 -17.58 14.15
N GLY A 72 19.27 -18.47 14.45
CA GLY A 72 19.13 -19.74 13.73
C GLY A 72 18.55 -19.67 12.32
N LYS A 73 17.74 -18.65 11.98
CA LYS A 73 17.06 -18.56 10.67
C LYS A 73 17.71 -17.56 9.73
N LEU A 74 18.08 -16.37 10.23
CA LEU A 74 18.73 -15.33 9.42
C LEU A 74 20.16 -15.71 9.01
N GLY A 75 20.96 -16.31 9.90
CA GLY A 75 22.32 -16.77 9.58
C GLY A 75 22.33 -17.96 8.60
N THR A 76 21.43 -18.92 8.78
CA THR A 76 21.29 -20.10 7.89
C THR A 76 20.75 -19.70 6.51
N ALA A 77 19.76 -18.80 6.45
CA ALA A 77 19.28 -18.23 5.19
C ALA A 77 20.39 -17.43 4.50
N ALA A 78 21.25 -16.76 5.27
CA ALA A 78 22.29 -15.87 4.73
C ALA A 78 23.43 -16.64 4.08
N LEU A 79 23.79 -17.78 4.68
CA LEU A 79 24.82 -18.67 4.15
C LEU A 79 24.34 -19.50 2.95
N SER A 80 23.07 -19.90 2.94
CA SER A 80 22.51 -20.79 1.92
C SER A 80 21.87 -20.06 0.74
N GLY A 81 21.55 -18.76 0.87
CA GLY A 81 20.66 -18.05 -0.06
C GLY A 81 19.21 -18.54 -0.02
N ALA A 82 18.94 -19.65 0.69
CA ALA A 82 17.63 -20.23 0.88
C ALA A 82 16.95 -19.52 2.06
N GLY A 83 16.19 -18.48 1.76
CA GLY A 83 15.43 -17.71 2.75
C GLY A 83 15.42 -16.20 2.51
N PHE A 84 16.08 -15.74 1.45
CA PHE A 84 15.91 -14.39 0.93
C PHE A 84 15.11 -14.43 -0.37
N ALA A 85 14.30 -13.39 -0.56
CA ALA A 85 13.42 -13.27 -1.70
C ALA A 85 14.20 -13.44 -3.02
N GLY A 86 13.78 -14.39 -3.85
CA GLY A 86 14.33 -14.62 -5.19
C GLY A 86 15.69 -15.34 -5.24
N GLY A 87 16.14 -15.98 -4.15
CA GLY A 87 17.43 -16.67 -4.11
C GLY A 87 18.65 -15.74 -4.15
N MET A 88 18.42 -14.43 -3.94
CA MET A 88 19.49 -13.44 -3.87
C MET A 88 20.39 -13.70 -2.67
N LYS A 89 21.69 -13.49 -2.88
CA LYS A 89 22.66 -13.55 -1.78
C LYS A 89 22.47 -12.32 -0.89
N VAL A 90 22.70 -12.50 0.40
CA VAL A 90 22.64 -11.42 1.40
C VAL A 90 23.54 -10.23 1.06
N GLY A 91 24.69 -10.47 0.44
CA GLY A 91 25.58 -9.41 -0.04
C GLY A 91 24.90 -8.49 -1.07
N GLN A 92 24.10 -9.06 -1.99
CA GLN A 92 23.40 -8.29 -3.01
C GLN A 92 22.27 -7.45 -2.40
N LEU A 93 21.53 -8.04 -1.45
CA LEU A 93 20.54 -7.29 -0.68
C LEU A 93 21.19 -6.21 0.19
N ALA A 94 22.41 -6.38 0.69
CA ALA A 94 23.08 -5.39 1.54
C ALA A 94 23.54 -4.15 0.75
N GLU A 95 23.81 -4.29 -0.55
CA GLU A 95 24.27 -3.20 -1.42
C GLU A 95 23.11 -2.32 -1.94
N MET A 96 21.89 -2.83 -1.91
CA MET A 96 20.70 -2.10 -2.38
C MET A 96 20.27 -0.98 -1.43
N SER A 97 19.64 0.06 -1.96
CA SER A 97 18.85 0.99 -1.14
C SER A 97 17.64 0.26 -0.53
N THR A 98 17.09 0.76 0.58
CA THR A 98 15.89 0.15 1.19
C THR A 98 14.72 0.07 0.23
N PRO A 99 14.44 1.13 -0.57
CA PRO A 99 13.41 1.04 -1.60
C PRO A 99 13.64 -0.07 -2.63
N ALA A 100 14.86 -0.19 -3.15
CA ALA A 100 15.18 -1.20 -4.16
C ALA A 100 15.03 -2.62 -3.60
N ALA A 101 15.50 -2.85 -2.37
CA ALA A 101 15.38 -4.15 -1.73
C ALA A 101 13.91 -4.53 -1.46
N ILE A 102 13.09 -3.61 -0.95
CA ILE A 102 11.65 -3.85 -0.73
C ILE A 102 10.95 -4.20 -2.05
N LEU A 103 11.18 -3.42 -3.11
CA LEU A 103 10.60 -3.70 -4.43
C LEU A 103 11.04 -5.06 -4.97
N THR A 104 12.29 -5.45 -4.74
CA THR A 104 12.80 -6.75 -5.18
C THR A 104 12.18 -7.90 -4.38
N VAL A 105 11.97 -7.73 -3.07
CA VAL A 105 11.22 -8.70 -2.26
C VAL A 105 9.78 -8.82 -2.76
N MET A 106 9.13 -7.71 -3.05
CA MET A 106 7.76 -7.73 -3.60
C MET A 106 7.68 -8.51 -4.91
N ASP A 107 8.62 -8.28 -5.83
CA ASP A 107 8.65 -8.94 -7.12
C ASP A 107 8.94 -10.44 -7.01
N ALA A 108 9.92 -10.81 -6.18
CA ALA A 108 10.28 -12.21 -5.98
C ALA A 108 9.18 -13.03 -5.27
N GLU A 109 8.41 -12.41 -4.38
CA GLU A 109 7.42 -13.06 -3.53
C GLU A 109 5.98 -12.84 -4.03
N ASN A 110 5.83 -12.26 -5.23
CA ASN A 110 4.54 -11.93 -5.84
C ASN A 110 3.62 -11.14 -4.90
N ILE A 111 4.18 -10.12 -4.23
CA ILE A 111 3.44 -9.20 -3.36
C ILE A 111 3.00 -8.01 -4.22
N ASP A 112 1.78 -8.07 -4.74
CA ASP A 112 1.19 -6.99 -5.53
C ASP A 112 0.27 -6.10 -4.66
N LEU A 113 0.64 -4.81 -4.51
CA LEU A 113 -0.12 -3.86 -3.70
C LEU A 113 -1.53 -3.64 -4.24
N GLY A 114 -1.70 -3.61 -5.56
CA GLY A 114 -3.00 -3.44 -6.21
C GLY A 114 -3.92 -4.62 -5.96
N VAL A 115 -3.42 -5.85 -6.01
CA VAL A 115 -4.17 -7.06 -5.67
C VAL A 115 -4.58 -7.03 -4.20
N LEU A 116 -3.65 -6.72 -3.29
CA LEU A 116 -3.94 -6.61 -1.86
C LEU A 116 -5.00 -5.53 -1.56
N LEU A 117 -4.96 -4.41 -2.29
CA LEU A 117 -5.93 -3.33 -2.15
C LEU A 117 -7.30 -3.69 -2.72
N LYS A 118 -7.38 -4.28 -3.92
CA LYS A 118 -8.66 -4.74 -4.50
C LYS A 118 -9.34 -5.73 -3.56
N GLN A 119 -8.60 -6.73 -3.05
CA GLN A 119 -9.15 -7.72 -2.13
C GLN A 119 -9.62 -7.08 -0.83
N GLY A 120 -8.78 -6.24 -0.19
CA GLY A 120 -9.14 -5.55 1.05
C GLY A 120 -10.39 -4.68 0.89
N PHE A 121 -10.55 -4.03 -0.26
CA PHE A 121 -11.72 -3.21 -0.56
C PHE A 121 -12.99 -4.05 -0.75
N ILE A 122 -12.92 -5.14 -1.52
CA ILE A 122 -14.04 -6.07 -1.72
C ILE A 122 -14.48 -6.67 -0.37
N ASP A 123 -13.54 -7.12 0.46
CA ASP A 123 -13.83 -7.67 1.78
C ASP A 123 -14.48 -6.63 2.70
N ALA A 124 -14.01 -5.38 2.67
CA ALA A 124 -14.57 -4.29 3.47
C ALA A 124 -15.98 -3.92 3.00
N LEU A 125 -16.20 -3.90 1.68
CA LEU A 125 -17.49 -3.58 1.07
C LEU A 125 -18.54 -4.64 1.42
N GLY A 126 -18.18 -5.93 1.31
CA GLY A 126 -19.08 -7.05 1.64
C GLY A 126 -19.49 -7.12 3.12
N LYS A 127 -18.72 -6.49 4.03
CA LYS A 127 -19.05 -6.40 5.46
C LYS A 127 -19.93 -5.19 5.81
N THR A 128 -19.95 -4.18 4.96
CA THR A 128 -20.31 -2.82 5.36
C THR A 128 -21.40 -2.19 4.51
N SER A 129 -21.51 -2.59 3.25
CA SER A 129 -22.44 -2.01 2.28
C SER A 129 -23.48 -3.02 1.83
N SER A 130 -24.61 -2.52 1.32
CA SER A 130 -25.62 -3.34 0.63
C SER A 130 -25.26 -3.63 -0.83
N LEU A 131 -24.16 -3.05 -1.34
CA LEU A 131 -23.68 -3.24 -2.69
C LEU A 131 -23.11 -4.66 -2.88
N LYS A 132 -23.62 -5.39 -3.88
CA LYS A 132 -23.10 -6.69 -4.28
C LYS A 132 -21.95 -6.50 -5.27
N VAL A 133 -20.78 -7.04 -4.95
CA VAL A 133 -19.67 -7.14 -5.91
C VAL A 133 -19.95 -8.28 -6.89
N VAL A 134 -19.90 -7.99 -8.18
CA VAL A 134 -20.06 -8.99 -9.25
C VAL A 134 -18.72 -9.29 -9.93
N GLY A 135 -18.64 -10.43 -10.63
CA GLY A 135 -17.44 -10.84 -11.35
C GLY A 135 -17.05 -9.89 -12.50
N ASP A 136 -15.80 -9.99 -12.95
CA ASP A 136 -15.26 -9.12 -13.99
C ASP A 136 -16.01 -9.27 -15.34
N ASP A 137 -16.61 -10.43 -15.61
CA ASP A 137 -17.41 -10.70 -16.82
C ASP A 137 -18.92 -10.45 -16.67
N GLU A 138 -19.38 -10.10 -15.47
CA GLU A 138 -20.81 -9.87 -15.21
C GLU A 138 -21.19 -8.39 -15.46
N PRO A 139 -22.42 -8.10 -15.91
CA PRO A 139 -22.94 -6.74 -15.93
C PRO A 139 -23.11 -6.21 -14.50
N ALA A 140 -22.83 -4.91 -14.31
CA ALA A 140 -22.97 -4.22 -13.03
C ALA A 140 -23.63 -2.86 -13.23
N ASP A 141 -24.36 -2.38 -12.23
CA ASP A 141 -25.01 -1.05 -12.25
C ASP A 141 -23.99 0.09 -12.23
N ALA A 142 -22.82 -0.14 -11.63
CA ALA A 142 -21.72 0.81 -11.57
C ALA A 142 -20.36 0.12 -11.49
N GLN A 143 -19.30 0.88 -11.76
CA GLN A 143 -17.91 0.43 -11.65
C GLN A 143 -17.18 1.25 -10.61
N ILE A 144 -16.36 0.60 -9.79
CA ILE A 144 -15.50 1.24 -8.81
C ILE A 144 -14.05 1.11 -9.28
N GLU A 145 -13.39 2.25 -9.40
CA GLU A 145 -11.96 2.34 -9.66
C GLU A 145 -11.21 2.78 -8.40
N LEU A 146 -10.13 2.08 -8.08
CA LEU A 146 -9.19 2.46 -7.03
C LEU A 146 -7.89 2.90 -7.69
N THR A 147 -7.39 4.08 -7.30
CA THR A 147 -6.12 4.62 -7.76
C THR A 147 -5.22 4.89 -6.56
N VAL A 148 -4.03 4.27 -6.53
CA VAL A 148 -2.99 4.59 -5.54
C VAL A 148 -2.31 5.88 -5.97
N GLY A 149 -2.52 6.95 -5.20
CA GLY A 149 -1.88 8.24 -5.43
C GLY A 149 -0.44 8.28 -4.90
N GLU A 150 -0.23 7.71 -3.71
CA GLU A 150 1.09 7.60 -3.09
C GLU A 150 1.13 6.35 -2.21
N TRP A 151 2.28 5.68 -2.15
CA TRP A 151 2.52 4.59 -1.21
C TRP A 151 3.99 4.53 -0.80
N GLY A 152 4.25 3.90 0.34
CA GLY A 152 5.61 3.58 0.77
C GLY A 152 5.76 3.49 2.28
N PHE A 153 6.87 3.97 2.84
CA PHE A 153 7.18 3.81 4.26
C PHE A 153 7.72 5.09 4.89
N ARG A 154 7.20 5.47 6.06
CA ARG A 154 7.58 6.71 6.76
C ARG A 154 7.77 6.48 8.27
N LEU A 155 8.65 7.26 8.88
CA LEU A 155 8.81 7.32 10.34
C LEU A 155 7.65 8.08 11.01
N THR A 156 7.33 7.73 12.25
CA THR A 156 6.43 8.52 13.13
C THR A 156 7.14 9.74 13.71
N GLN A 157 8.40 9.62 14.11
CA GLN A 157 9.23 10.69 14.69
C GLN A 157 10.73 10.40 14.45
N GLY A 158 11.57 11.44 14.50
CA GLY A 158 13.00 11.41 14.09
C GLY A 158 13.92 10.42 14.83
N PHE A 159 13.45 9.79 15.91
CA PHE A 159 14.22 8.80 16.68
C PHE A 159 13.68 7.36 16.58
N SER A 160 12.60 7.10 15.83
CA SER A 160 12.08 5.74 15.66
C SER A 160 13.02 4.89 14.80
N SER A 161 13.25 3.64 15.22
CA SER A 161 13.90 2.59 14.41
C SER A 161 12.90 1.84 13.52
N VAL A 162 11.61 2.14 13.67
CA VAL A 162 10.49 1.51 12.98
C VAL A 162 9.90 2.48 11.97
N VAL A 163 9.77 2.02 10.72
CA VAL A 163 9.07 2.73 9.64
C VAL A 163 7.72 2.05 9.41
N TYR A 164 6.69 2.84 9.12
CA TYR A 164 5.33 2.37 8.95
C TYR A 164 4.91 2.48 7.49
N PRO A 165 4.13 1.51 6.96
CA PRO A 165 3.57 1.64 5.63
C PRO A 165 2.61 2.82 5.59
N THR A 166 2.65 3.56 4.49
CA THR A 166 1.74 4.68 4.20
C THR A 166 1.08 4.48 2.86
N LEU A 167 -0.18 4.87 2.76
CA LEU A 167 -0.97 4.64 1.56
C LEU A 167 -2.02 5.76 1.38
N THR A 168 -2.05 6.35 0.19
CA THR A 168 -3.09 7.28 -0.25
C THR A 168 -3.83 6.68 -1.43
N VAL A 169 -5.15 6.53 -1.30
CA VAL A 169 -6.01 5.94 -2.32
C VAL A 169 -7.15 6.88 -2.65
N VAL A 170 -7.39 7.06 -3.95
CA VAL A 170 -8.61 7.65 -4.49
C VAL A 170 -9.52 6.50 -4.91
N ALA A 171 -10.75 6.50 -4.39
CA ALA A 171 -11.79 5.59 -4.86
C ALA A 171 -12.88 6.40 -5.58
N ARG A 172 -13.33 5.91 -6.71
CA ARG A 172 -14.35 6.55 -7.55
C ARG A 172 -15.34 5.50 -8.03
N MET A 173 -16.63 5.84 -8.03
CA MET A 173 -17.70 5.03 -8.60
C MET A 173 -18.36 5.77 -9.75
N ASP A 174 -18.46 5.11 -10.90
CA ASP A 174 -19.07 5.64 -12.12
C ASP A 174 -20.17 4.71 -12.64
N ARG A 175 -21.22 5.30 -13.25
CA ARG A 175 -22.23 4.59 -14.04
C ARG A 175 -22.23 5.18 -15.44
N GLY A 176 -21.69 4.45 -16.40
CA GLY A 176 -21.39 5.02 -17.72
C GLY A 176 -20.45 6.21 -17.56
N ASP A 177 -20.86 7.37 -18.07
CA ASP A 177 -20.08 8.62 -17.98
C ASP A 177 -20.39 9.44 -16.72
N GLU A 178 -21.32 8.99 -15.88
CA GLU A 178 -21.74 9.71 -14.67
C GLU A 178 -20.92 9.28 -13.44
N MET A 179 -20.26 10.23 -12.78
CA MET A 179 -19.59 10.00 -11.51
C MET A 179 -20.60 10.06 -10.35
N LEU A 180 -20.80 8.94 -9.68
CA LEU A 180 -21.76 8.80 -8.60
C LEU A 180 -21.17 9.12 -7.22
N TRP A 181 -19.91 8.74 -7.01
CA TRP A 181 -19.20 8.88 -5.74
C TRP A 181 -17.69 8.97 -5.95
N ARG A 182 -17.02 9.73 -5.10
CA ARG A 182 -15.57 9.80 -5.05
C ARG A 182 -15.12 10.10 -3.62
N THR A 183 -14.13 9.38 -3.14
CA THR A 183 -13.48 9.68 -1.87
C THR A 183 -11.97 9.51 -1.96
N VAL A 184 -11.25 10.10 -1.01
CA VAL A 184 -9.80 9.98 -0.90
C VAL A 184 -9.46 9.70 0.54
N GLU A 185 -8.67 8.65 0.75
CA GLU A 185 -8.21 8.26 2.07
C GLU A 185 -6.70 8.21 2.11
N THR A 186 -6.13 8.69 3.20
CA THR A 186 -4.69 8.67 3.45
C THR A 186 -4.42 8.07 4.82
N VAL A 187 -3.69 6.96 4.82
CA VAL A 187 -3.21 6.31 6.05
C VAL A 187 -1.72 6.57 6.19
N THR A 188 -1.38 7.21 7.31
CA THR A 188 -0.04 7.61 7.72
C THR A 188 0.36 6.87 8.99
N PRO A 189 1.61 7.06 9.48
CA PRO A 189 2.03 6.48 10.76
C PRO A 189 1.28 7.08 11.97
N PHE A 190 0.59 8.22 11.80
CA PHE A 190 -0.13 8.91 12.88
C PHE A 190 -1.60 8.48 13.01
N ASN A 191 -2.11 7.70 12.05
CA ASN A 191 -3.43 7.10 12.17
C ASN A 191 -3.35 5.96 13.19
N GLY A 192 -4.08 6.06 14.31
CA GLY A 192 -3.93 5.15 15.46
C GLY A 192 -4.20 3.65 15.21
N GLN A 193 -4.73 3.29 14.04
CA GLN A 193 -4.91 1.90 13.63
C GLN A 193 -3.71 1.30 12.87
N ASN A 194 -2.77 2.13 12.42
CA ASN A 194 -1.58 1.67 11.69
C ASN A 194 -0.52 1.12 12.64
N VAL A 195 -0.70 -0.14 13.04
CA VAL A 195 0.21 -0.87 13.94
C VAL A 195 1.27 -1.70 13.20
N TYR A 196 1.33 -1.57 11.87
CA TYR A 196 2.10 -2.46 11.00
C TYR A 196 3.51 -1.95 10.67
N GLY A 197 4.10 -1.19 11.60
CA GLY A 197 5.47 -0.72 11.48
C GLY A 197 6.47 -1.82 11.82
N TYR A 198 7.50 -1.95 10.99
CA TYR A 198 8.66 -2.81 11.26
C TYR A 198 9.97 -2.05 11.08
N THR A 199 11.06 -2.67 11.52
CA THR A 199 12.38 -2.14 11.18
C THR A 199 12.59 -2.25 9.67
N PRO A 200 13.36 -1.34 9.07
CA PRO A 200 13.79 -1.49 7.68
C PRO A 200 14.35 -2.90 7.38
N LEU A 201 15.04 -3.57 8.33
CA LEU A 201 15.65 -4.90 8.13
C LEU A 201 14.59 -5.94 7.85
N THR A 202 13.59 -5.95 8.71
CA THR A 202 12.47 -6.86 8.61
C THR A 202 11.83 -6.77 7.22
N TYR A 203 11.61 -5.56 6.68
CA TYR A 203 11.04 -5.41 5.34
C TYR A 203 11.90 -5.96 4.20
N ARG A 204 13.21 -6.04 4.39
CA ARG A 204 14.17 -6.51 3.38
C ARG A 204 14.43 -8.01 3.45
N THR A 205 14.20 -8.62 4.63
CA THR A 205 14.64 -10.00 4.91
C THR A 205 13.49 -10.94 5.30
N ASP A 206 12.31 -10.41 5.60
CA ASP A 206 11.12 -11.18 5.99
C ASP A 206 9.95 -10.83 5.05
N PRO A 207 9.77 -11.60 3.95
CA PRO A 207 8.65 -11.43 3.03
C PRO A 207 7.27 -11.46 3.69
N GLU A 208 7.09 -12.27 4.73
CA GLU A 208 5.81 -12.42 5.41
C GLU A 208 5.50 -11.20 6.27
N ALA A 209 6.51 -10.60 6.89
CA ALA A 209 6.34 -9.32 7.58
C ALA A 209 6.02 -8.19 6.58
N LEU A 210 6.67 -8.16 5.41
CA LEU A 210 6.36 -7.18 4.36
C LEU A 210 4.92 -7.37 3.85
N ARG A 211 4.52 -8.61 3.53
CA ARG A 211 3.14 -8.94 3.13
C ARG A 211 2.15 -8.52 4.19
N ARG A 212 2.40 -8.85 5.47
CA ARG A 212 1.52 -8.46 6.58
C ARG A 212 1.37 -6.94 6.69
N ALA A 213 2.44 -6.19 6.50
CA ALA A 213 2.38 -4.73 6.57
C ALA A 213 1.57 -4.12 5.42
N LEU A 214 1.80 -4.59 4.20
CA LEU A 214 1.08 -4.12 3.01
C LEU A 214 -0.40 -4.54 3.04
N THR A 215 -0.70 -5.77 3.48
CA THR A 215 -2.09 -6.21 3.70
C THR A 215 -2.78 -5.41 4.80
N GLY A 216 -2.08 -5.13 5.90
CA GLY A 216 -2.63 -4.37 7.00
C GLY A 216 -3.00 -2.94 6.61
N ILE A 217 -2.11 -2.23 5.90
CA ILE A 217 -2.39 -0.86 5.46
C ILE A 217 -3.51 -0.79 4.42
N THR A 218 -3.60 -1.76 3.51
CA THR A 218 -4.69 -1.81 2.52
C THR A 218 -6.03 -2.10 3.18
N GLN A 219 -6.07 -2.96 4.20
CA GLN A 219 -7.29 -3.24 4.98
C GLN A 219 -7.77 -2.01 5.76
N ILE A 220 -6.86 -1.28 6.43
CA ILE A 220 -7.22 -0.03 7.13
C ILE A 220 -7.78 0.98 6.14
N THR A 221 -7.08 1.21 5.03
CA THR A 221 -7.48 2.17 3.99
C THR A 221 -8.85 1.80 3.42
N SER A 222 -9.05 0.52 3.07
CA SER A 222 -10.32 0.00 2.58
C SER A 222 -11.46 0.21 3.56
N GLY A 223 -11.21 -0.04 4.85
CA GLY A 223 -12.17 0.19 5.92
C GLY A 223 -12.59 1.66 6.05
N TYR A 224 -11.72 2.61 5.73
CA TYR A 224 -12.07 4.03 5.67
C TYR A 224 -12.85 4.37 4.40
N LEU A 225 -12.37 3.93 3.24
CA LEU A 225 -13.02 4.19 1.95
C LEU A 225 -14.49 3.76 1.93
N VAL A 226 -14.83 2.60 2.50
CA VAL A 226 -16.21 2.08 2.46
C VAL A 226 -17.15 2.71 3.49
N LYS A 227 -16.66 3.53 4.44
CA LYS A 227 -17.53 4.15 5.47
C LYS A 227 -18.62 5.00 4.86
N GLU A 228 -18.33 5.70 3.77
CA GLU A 228 -19.27 6.57 3.06
C GLU A 228 -20.25 5.78 2.17
N LEU A 229 -19.97 4.50 1.94
CA LEU A 229 -20.82 3.58 1.15
C LEU A 229 -21.80 2.77 2.01
N LYS A 230 -21.75 2.93 3.34
CA LYS A 230 -22.77 2.44 4.29
C LYS A 230 -24.13 3.04 3.97
#